data_AF-A0AAD9G715-F1
#
_entry.id   AF-A0AAD9G715-F1
#
_cell.length_a   1.000
_cell.length_b   1.000
_cell.length_c   1.000
_cell.angle_alpha   90.00
_cell.angle_beta   90.00
_cell.angle_gamma   90.00
#
_symmetry.space_group_name_H-M   'P 1'
#
loop_
_entity.id
_entity.type
_entity.pdbx_description
1 polymer ?
#
loop_
_entity_poly.entity_id
_entity_poly.type
_entity_poly.pdbx_seq_one_letter_code
_entity_poly.pdbx_strand_id
1 'polypeptide(L)'
;MIFLVLIFCAFTLGQEVPTRSARAGAPCLSTRNPRTDIASVVNHQTPPLKRRRTAVPTFDTQIATSGTSPSWSLFGRKHVCHNYKNWKEASRGWDSMLSGDNIALCSRYYGGGGNCMYHSIAGILKSHRLTTRILRLTTQHLPKSIRTSLDNLTFSDEYYTVKDLRVITAIFYIGVNPHDSKAVKLWDHKDFVEKLEVTAALQGDASFSDILWNPSGQLKAVNSGAKPVDVAKIVFESLIQVSPPLSWGGNDDLVVLSSVFNLDIYLFYSGFPKIQLVKAQHAKSDPRPSLLIYYYEMAHFDAAGIVLGTDKSTLPPIVSMFASDRFPKELNHLVENYG
;
A
#
# COMPACT_ATOMS: atom_id res chain seq x y z
N MET A 1 -15.74 9.99 12.15
CA MET A 1 -14.48 9.63 12.83
C MET A 1 -13.38 10.35 12.10
N ILE A 2 -12.86 11.42 12.70
CA ILE A 2 -11.82 12.28 12.12
C ILE A 2 -10.48 11.59 12.43
N PHE A 3 -9.76 11.14 11.40
CA PHE A 3 -8.37 10.68 11.55
C PHE A 3 -7.46 11.88 11.38
N LEU A 4 -6.82 12.27 12.47
CA LEU A 4 -5.74 13.26 12.48
C LEU A 4 -4.54 12.66 11.73
N VAL A 5 -4.10 13.32 10.65
CA VAL A 5 -2.83 13.04 10.00
C VAL A 5 -1.71 13.49 10.93
N LEU A 6 -0.99 12.54 11.54
CA LEU A 6 0.21 12.80 12.31
C LEU A 6 1.39 12.95 11.34
N ILE A 7 1.78 14.20 11.09
CA ILE A 7 3.04 14.56 10.43
C ILE A 7 4.17 14.38 11.46
N PHE A 8 5.05 13.41 11.25
CA PHE A 8 6.30 13.29 12.01
C PHE A 8 7.40 14.11 11.32
N CYS A 9 7.67 15.30 11.83
CA CYS A 9 8.97 15.96 11.62
C CYS A 9 9.99 15.34 12.57
N ALA A 10 11.08 14.79 12.01
CA ALA A 10 12.25 14.41 12.78
C ALA A 10 12.93 15.68 13.32
N PHE A 11 12.83 15.92 14.62
CA PHE A 11 13.56 16.99 15.31
C PHE A 11 14.96 16.50 15.69
N THR A 12 15.97 17.24 15.24
CA THR A 12 17.33 17.21 15.76
C THR A 12 17.37 17.90 17.14
N LEU A 13 18.04 17.24 18.09
CA LEU A 13 18.45 17.75 19.42
C LEU A 13 19.16 19.11 19.25
N GLY A 14 19.05 20.14 20.08
CA GLY A 14 18.59 20.28 21.46
C GLY A 14 19.53 21.30 22.14
N GLN A 15 19.05 22.52 22.43
CA GLN A 15 19.66 23.43 23.41
C GLN A 15 18.56 24.09 24.25
N GLU A 16 18.72 23.96 25.57
CA GLU A 16 17.80 24.36 26.63
C GLU A 16 17.93 25.86 26.97
N VAL A 17 16.81 26.52 27.26
CA VAL A 17 16.75 27.65 28.22
C VAL A 17 15.37 27.60 28.93
N PRO A 18 15.28 27.80 30.26
CA PRO A 18 14.06 27.57 31.04
C PRO A 18 13.21 28.83 31.24
N THR A 19 11.89 28.68 31.28
CA THR A 19 10.97 29.72 31.80
C THR A 19 10.05 29.18 32.89
N ARG A 20 9.98 29.99 33.96
CA ARG A 20 9.22 29.81 35.20
C ARG A 20 7.72 30.09 35.01
N SER A 21 6.91 29.26 35.67
CA SER A 21 5.78 29.58 36.57
C SER A 21 4.91 30.82 36.33
N ALA A 22 3.60 30.62 36.17
CA ALA A 22 2.59 31.14 37.12
C ALA A 22 1.20 30.49 36.93
N ARG A 23 0.55 30.25 38.08
CA ARG A 23 -0.83 29.75 38.30
C ARG A 23 -1.88 30.84 38.04
N ALA A 24 -3.12 30.45 37.75
CA ALA A 24 -4.31 30.68 38.60
C ALA A 24 -5.61 30.28 37.86
N GLY A 25 -6.57 29.67 38.56
CA GLY A 25 -7.95 29.55 38.09
C GLY A 25 -8.71 28.33 38.59
N ALA A 26 -9.36 28.47 39.74
CA ALA A 26 -10.51 27.66 40.20
C ALA A 26 -11.51 28.65 40.85
N PRO A 27 -12.75 28.27 41.24
CA PRO A 27 -13.58 27.11 40.88
C PRO A 27 -15.02 27.54 40.46
N CYS A 28 -15.84 26.64 39.89
CA CYS A 28 -17.30 26.82 39.88
C CYS A 28 -18.08 25.49 39.96
N LEU A 29 -18.60 25.25 41.17
CA LEU A 29 -19.92 24.74 41.57
C LEU A 29 -20.71 23.75 40.66
N SER A 30 -20.87 22.57 41.26
CA SER A 30 -21.99 21.63 41.23
C SER A 30 -23.39 22.27 41.25
N THR A 31 -24.29 21.79 40.37
CA THR A 31 -25.67 21.43 40.76
C THR A 31 -26.22 20.30 39.89
N ARG A 32 -27.05 19.48 40.54
CA ARG A 32 -27.69 18.23 40.09
C ARG A 32 -28.72 18.44 38.98
N ASN A 33 -28.98 17.40 38.18
CA ASN A 33 -30.32 17.14 37.67
C ASN A 33 -30.60 15.62 37.57
N PRO A 34 -31.89 15.20 37.67
CA PRO A 34 -32.29 13.87 38.12
C PRO A 34 -32.46 12.85 36.99
N ARG A 35 -32.51 11.59 37.43
CA ARG A 35 -32.93 10.41 36.69
C ARG A 35 -34.34 10.57 36.09
N THR A 36 -34.48 10.07 34.86
CA THR A 36 -35.72 9.50 34.35
C THR A 36 -35.37 8.23 33.57
N ASP A 37 -35.67 7.09 34.16
CA ASP A 37 -35.88 5.83 33.45
C ASP A 37 -37.31 5.84 32.88
N ILE A 38 -37.54 5.19 31.73
CA ILE A 38 -38.60 4.18 31.49
C ILE A 38 -38.68 3.80 29.99
N ALA A 39 -38.40 2.51 29.77
CA ALA A 39 -39.07 1.50 28.94
C ALA A 39 -39.06 1.53 27.39
N SER A 40 -38.39 0.48 26.88
CA SER A 40 -38.88 -0.59 25.99
C SER A 40 -39.46 -0.27 24.61
N VAL A 41 -38.75 -0.68 23.54
CA VAL A 41 -39.36 -1.16 22.29
C VAL A 41 -38.49 -2.28 21.66
N VAL A 42 -39.07 -3.48 21.65
CA VAL A 42 -39.03 -4.56 20.64
C VAL A 42 -37.68 -4.98 20.03
N ASN A 43 -37.28 -6.18 20.44
CA ASN A 43 -36.16 -6.96 19.92
C ASN A 43 -36.60 -7.76 18.68
N HIS A 44 -36.30 -7.29 17.47
CA HIS A 44 -36.40 -8.11 16.26
C HIS A 44 -35.04 -8.76 15.99
N GLN A 45 -34.93 -10.05 16.34
CA GLN A 45 -33.81 -10.90 15.95
C GLN A 45 -33.88 -11.16 14.44
N THR A 46 -33.01 -10.49 13.69
CA THR A 46 -32.70 -10.86 12.31
C THR A 46 -31.81 -12.11 12.33
N PRO A 47 -32.11 -13.16 11.54
CA PRO A 47 -31.25 -14.34 11.46
C PRO A 47 -29.87 -13.97 10.89
N PRO A 48 -28.79 -14.60 11.38
CA PRO A 48 -27.44 -14.30 10.91
C PRO A 48 -27.30 -14.70 9.43
N LEU A 49 -26.96 -13.71 8.60
CA LEU A 49 -26.56 -13.92 7.21
C LEU A 49 -25.37 -14.88 7.18
N LYS A 50 -25.58 -16.07 6.59
CA LYS A 50 -24.50 -17.02 6.25
C LYS A 50 -23.45 -16.28 5.40
N ARG A 51 -22.32 -15.90 6.01
CA ARG A 51 -21.15 -15.41 5.27
C ARG A 51 -20.71 -16.50 4.29
N ARG A 52 -20.89 -16.27 2.99
CA ARG A 52 -20.18 -17.02 1.95
C ARG A 52 -18.69 -16.80 2.19
N ARG A 53 -17.97 -17.85 2.60
CA ARG A 53 -16.51 -17.86 2.57
C ARG A 53 -16.10 -17.70 1.10
N THR A 54 -15.61 -16.52 0.73
CA THR A 54 -14.85 -16.37 -0.51
C THR A 54 -13.62 -17.26 -0.36
N ALA A 55 -13.50 -18.26 -1.24
CA ALA A 55 -12.34 -19.13 -1.26
C ALA A 55 -11.08 -18.28 -1.44
N VAL A 56 -10.14 -18.39 -0.50
CA VAL A 56 -8.81 -17.80 -0.63
C VAL A 56 -8.16 -18.49 -1.82
N PRO A 57 -7.60 -17.77 -2.80
CA PRO A 57 -6.85 -18.40 -3.86
C PRO A 57 -5.72 -19.23 -3.22
N THR A 58 -5.75 -20.55 -3.39
CA THR A 58 -4.60 -21.38 -3.08
C THR A 58 -3.55 -21.09 -4.14
N PHE A 59 -2.54 -20.30 -3.77
CA PHE A 59 -1.41 -19.99 -4.65
C PHE A 59 -0.58 -21.26 -4.80
N ASP A 60 -0.73 -22.00 -5.90
CA ASP A 60 0.34 -22.92 -6.25
C ASP A 60 1.56 -22.08 -6.58
N THR A 61 2.65 -22.30 -5.84
CA THR A 61 3.95 -21.67 -6.06
C THR A 61 4.47 -22.15 -7.42
N GLN A 62 3.93 -21.63 -8.52
CA GLN A 62 4.34 -22.03 -9.86
C GLN A 62 5.67 -21.35 -10.18
N ILE A 63 6.69 -22.18 -10.03
CA ILE A 63 8.10 -21.95 -10.28
C ILE A 63 8.30 -21.57 -11.75
N ALA A 64 9.12 -20.55 -12.01
CA ALA A 64 9.76 -20.37 -13.31
C ALA A 64 10.79 -21.50 -13.52
N THR A 65 10.34 -22.69 -13.94
CA THR A 65 11.24 -23.78 -14.33
C THR A 65 11.62 -23.65 -15.80
N SER A 66 12.87 -23.28 -16.08
CA SER A 66 13.62 -23.86 -17.20
C SER A 66 15.11 -23.57 -17.03
N GLY A 67 15.92 -24.62 -16.91
CA GLY A 67 17.39 -24.53 -16.94
C GLY A 67 18.08 -25.46 -15.95
N THR A 68 18.74 -26.48 -16.49
CA THR A 68 19.61 -27.50 -15.87
C THR A 68 20.49 -27.05 -14.68
N SER A 69 20.57 -27.91 -13.64
CA SER A 69 21.38 -27.73 -12.42
C SER A 69 22.89 -27.81 -12.67
N PRO A 70 23.68 -26.88 -12.11
CA PRO A 70 25.08 -27.09 -11.74
C PRO A 70 25.24 -27.29 -10.23
N SER A 71 26.15 -28.20 -9.80
CA SER A 71 26.51 -28.39 -8.40
C SER A 71 27.45 -27.29 -7.89
N TRP A 72 27.18 -26.74 -6.70
CA TRP A 72 27.74 -25.48 -6.20
C TRP A 72 28.96 -25.56 -5.26
N SER A 73 29.75 -26.63 -5.33
CA SER A 73 31.02 -26.69 -4.61
C SER A 73 32.18 -26.47 -5.59
N LEU A 74 32.79 -25.27 -5.57
CA LEU A 74 34.24 -25.00 -5.82
C LEU A 74 34.66 -23.81 -6.73
N PHE A 75 33.79 -22.91 -7.21
CA PHE A 75 34.28 -21.78 -8.04
C PHE A 75 33.65 -20.42 -7.71
N GLY A 76 34.47 -19.43 -7.30
CA GLY A 76 34.30 -17.98 -7.47
C GLY A 76 32.88 -17.41 -7.34
N ARG A 77 32.23 -17.69 -6.19
CA ARG A 77 30.79 -17.60 -5.93
C ARG A 77 30.12 -16.31 -6.39
N LYS A 78 29.39 -16.35 -7.51
CA LYS A 78 28.37 -15.35 -7.84
C LYS A 78 27.19 -15.51 -6.88
N HIS A 79 26.60 -14.41 -6.42
CA HIS A 79 25.43 -14.42 -5.55
C HIS A 79 24.25 -15.18 -6.18
N VAL A 80 23.45 -15.89 -5.37
CA VAL A 80 22.39 -16.81 -5.85
C VAL A 80 21.36 -16.12 -6.75
N CYS A 81 21.09 -14.83 -6.51
CA CYS A 81 20.17 -14.03 -7.32
C CYS A 81 20.58 -13.97 -8.80
N HIS A 82 21.88 -14.03 -9.10
CA HIS A 82 22.39 -13.96 -10.48
C HIS A 82 22.12 -15.22 -11.31
N ASN A 83 21.68 -16.31 -10.68
CA ASN A 83 21.20 -17.48 -11.38
C ASN A 83 19.82 -17.26 -12.01
N TYR A 84 19.13 -16.18 -11.63
CA TYR A 84 17.82 -15.81 -12.14
C TYR A 84 17.91 -14.63 -13.10
N LYS A 85 17.30 -14.80 -14.28
CA LYS A 85 17.28 -13.75 -15.31
C LYS A 85 16.65 -12.46 -14.75
N ASN A 86 17.38 -11.35 -14.88
CA ASN A 86 16.99 -10.00 -14.45
C ASN A 86 16.81 -9.79 -12.94
N TRP A 87 17.25 -10.73 -12.11
CA TRP A 87 17.32 -10.53 -10.67
C TRP A 87 18.73 -10.10 -10.24
N LYS A 88 18.78 -9.30 -9.19
CA LYS A 88 20.02 -8.78 -8.58
C LYS A 88 20.01 -9.08 -7.09
N GLU A 89 21.19 -9.10 -6.49
CA GLU A 89 21.33 -9.16 -5.04
C GLU A 89 20.77 -7.90 -4.38
N ALA A 90 20.25 -8.05 -3.16
CA ALA A 90 19.87 -6.93 -2.31
C ALA A 90 21.13 -6.23 -1.77
N SER A 91 20.95 -5.27 -0.85
CA SER A 91 22.09 -4.63 -0.21
C SER A 91 22.86 -5.64 0.65
N ARG A 92 24.17 -5.42 0.81
CA ARG A 92 25.03 -6.28 1.64
C ARG A 92 24.53 -6.43 3.09
N GLY A 93 23.79 -5.44 3.59
CA GLY A 93 23.16 -5.51 4.91
C GLY A 93 22.14 -6.65 5.00
N TRP A 94 21.35 -6.88 3.94
CA TRP A 94 20.44 -8.02 3.86
C TRP A 94 21.18 -9.35 3.76
N ASP A 95 22.22 -9.44 2.93
CA ASP A 95 23.00 -10.68 2.80
C ASP A 95 23.64 -11.08 4.13
N SER A 96 24.21 -10.10 4.85
CA SER A 96 24.78 -10.34 6.19
C SER A 96 23.72 -10.78 7.20
N MET A 97 22.50 -10.23 7.14
CA MET A 97 21.42 -10.57 8.05
C MET A 97 20.85 -11.97 7.78
N LEU A 98 20.68 -12.34 6.52
CA LEU A 98 19.91 -13.51 6.10
C LEU A 98 20.77 -14.75 5.81
N SER A 99 22.08 -14.58 5.61
CA SER A 99 22.99 -15.69 5.28
C SER A 99 23.03 -16.78 6.35
N GLY A 100 22.90 -16.42 7.63
CA GLY A 100 22.87 -17.39 8.74
C GLY A 100 21.67 -18.34 8.70
N ASP A 101 20.57 -17.91 8.10
CA ASP A 101 19.34 -18.69 7.95
C ASP A 101 19.24 -19.38 6.57
N ASN A 102 20.32 -19.35 5.78
CA ASN A 102 20.34 -19.84 4.39
C ASN A 102 19.25 -19.19 3.51
N ILE A 103 19.00 -17.89 3.73
CA ILE A 103 18.06 -17.07 2.98
C ILE A 103 18.83 -16.05 2.16
N ALA A 104 18.39 -15.80 0.92
CA ALA A 104 18.83 -14.65 0.14
C ALA A 104 17.64 -13.79 -0.28
N LEU A 105 17.83 -12.47 -0.19
CA LEU A 105 16.91 -11.48 -0.73
C LEU A 105 17.45 -10.99 -2.08
N CYS A 106 16.57 -10.97 -3.07
CA CYS A 106 16.88 -10.48 -4.40
C CYS A 106 15.90 -9.38 -4.78
N SER A 107 16.33 -8.47 -5.66
CA SER A 107 15.48 -7.46 -6.27
C SER A 107 15.37 -7.65 -7.78
N ARG A 108 14.24 -7.22 -8.35
CA ARG A 108 14.03 -7.16 -9.79
C ARG A 108 13.31 -5.89 -10.18
N TYR A 109 13.94 -5.17 -11.10
CA TYR A 109 13.37 -3.99 -11.74
C TYR A 109 12.35 -4.38 -12.82
N TYR A 110 11.15 -3.79 -12.74
CA TYR A 110 10.05 -4.02 -13.70
C TYR A 110 9.71 -2.78 -14.56
N GLY A 111 10.36 -1.64 -14.32
CA GLY A 111 10.07 -0.37 -15.00
C GLY A 111 10.14 0.81 -14.03
N GLY A 112 10.25 2.03 -14.57
CA GLY A 112 10.63 3.21 -13.78
C GLY A 112 9.96 4.50 -14.25
N GLY A 113 10.65 5.62 -14.05
CA GLY A 113 10.16 6.95 -14.43
C GLY A 113 8.94 7.38 -13.62
N GLY A 114 8.96 7.21 -12.30
CA GLY A 114 7.86 7.56 -11.39
C GLY A 114 6.78 6.50 -11.21
N ASN A 115 6.80 5.43 -12.03
CA ASN A 115 5.84 4.31 -11.94
C ASN A 115 6.41 3.04 -11.31
N CYS A 116 7.62 3.09 -10.73
CA CYS A 116 8.35 1.89 -10.30
C CYS A 116 7.54 1.00 -9.33
N MET A 117 6.83 1.60 -8.36
CA MET A 117 5.94 0.86 -7.45
C MET A 117 4.86 0.09 -8.21
N TYR A 118 4.13 0.76 -9.09
CA TYR A 118 3.06 0.17 -9.89
C TYR A 118 3.58 -0.92 -10.84
N HIS A 119 4.74 -0.70 -11.47
CA HIS A 119 5.39 -1.70 -12.31
C HIS A 119 5.78 -2.95 -11.52
N SER A 120 6.36 -2.78 -10.33
CA SER A 120 6.77 -3.88 -9.47
C SER A 120 5.58 -4.71 -9.01
N ILE A 121 4.49 -4.07 -8.56
CA ILE A 121 3.26 -4.77 -8.16
C ILE A 121 2.63 -5.51 -9.36
N ALA A 122 2.37 -4.80 -10.46
CA ALA A 122 1.79 -5.41 -11.67
C ALA A 122 2.66 -6.56 -12.21
N GLY A 123 3.98 -6.39 -12.17
CA GLY A 123 4.97 -7.38 -12.56
C GLY A 123 4.94 -8.63 -11.70
N ILE A 124 4.83 -8.49 -10.38
CA ILE A 124 4.68 -9.61 -9.44
C ILE A 124 3.36 -10.33 -9.71
N LEU A 125 2.23 -9.62 -9.73
CA LEU A 125 0.91 -10.21 -9.97
C LEU A 125 0.88 -11.03 -11.27
N LYS A 126 1.44 -10.47 -12.34
CA LYS A 126 1.58 -11.16 -13.63
C LYS A 126 2.51 -12.37 -13.56
N SER A 127 3.64 -12.27 -12.85
CA SER A 127 4.58 -13.41 -12.70
C SER A 127 3.95 -14.58 -11.96
N HIS A 128 2.99 -14.31 -11.07
CA HIS A 128 2.19 -15.31 -10.34
C HIS A 128 0.87 -15.67 -11.04
N ARG A 129 0.68 -15.25 -12.30
CA ARG A 129 -0.53 -15.53 -13.10
C ARG A 129 -1.83 -15.07 -12.44
N LEU A 130 -1.78 -13.99 -11.66
CA LEU A 130 -2.95 -13.41 -11.01
C LEU A 130 -3.67 -12.45 -11.95
N THR A 131 -4.62 -13.00 -12.69
CA THR A 131 -5.49 -12.24 -13.57
C THR A 131 -6.48 -11.38 -12.78
N THR A 132 -7.05 -10.37 -13.43
CA THR A 132 -8.12 -9.51 -12.86
C THR A 132 -9.38 -10.28 -12.44
N ARG A 133 -9.55 -11.50 -12.96
CA ARG A 133 -10.65 -12.42 -12.60
C ARG A 133 -10.34 -13.24 -11.36
N ILE A 134 -9.07 -13.61 -11.16
CA ILE A 134 -8.62 -14.42 -10.02
C ILE A 134 -8.46 -13.53 -8.79
N LEU A 135 -7.68 -12.46 -8.92
CA LEU A 135 -7.49 -11.48 -7.86
C LEU A 135 -8.54 -10.37 -8.01
N ARG A 136 -9.74 -10.60 -7.49
CA ARG A 136 -10.82 -9.61 -7.55
C ARG A 136 -10.60 -8.52 -6.50
N LEU A 137 -11.05 -7.31 -6.83
CA LEU A 137 -11.10 -6.21 -5.85
C LEU A 137 -12.10 -6.54 -4.73
N THR A 138 -11.70 -6.28 -3.50
CA THR A 138 -12.53 -6.45 -2.30
C THR A 138 -13.10 -5.10 -1.89
N THR A 139 -14.38 -4.89 -2.16
CA THR A 139 -15.01 -3.55 -2.09
C THR A 139 -16.07 -3.41 -1.01
N GLN A 140 -16.41 -4.49 -0.31
CA GLN A 140 -17.62 -4.55 0.53
C GLN A 140 -17.59 -3.61 1.75
N HIS A 141 -16.40 -3.40 2.33
CA HIS A 141 -16.13 -2.57 3.52
C HIS A 141 -15.80 -1.12 3.16
N LEU A 142 -15.68 -0.79 1.87
CA LEU A 142 -15.31 0.55 1.42
C LEU A 142 -16.50 1.53 1.49
N PRO A 143 -16.25 2.84 1.57
CA PRO A 143 -17.27 3.87 1.40
C PRO A 143 -18.08 3.66 0.11
N LYS A 144 -19.38 4.00 0.15
CA LYS A 144 -20.32 3.68 -0.95
C LYS A 144 -19.89 4.27 -2.30
N SER A 145 -19.34 5.49 -2.33
CA SER A 145 -18.84 6.15 -3.54
C SER A 145 -17.67 5.39 -4.15
N ILE A 146 -16.66 5.03 -3.35
CA ILE A 146 -15.50 4.24 -3.76
C ILE A 146 -15.93 2.85 -4.25
N ARG A 147 -16.75 2.14 -3.46
CA ARG A 147 -17.26 0.82 -3.84
C ARG A 147 -17.96 0.86 -5.20
N THR A 148 -18.90 1.78 -5.38
CA THR A 148 -19.64 1.94 -6.64
C THR A 148 -18.68 2.25 -7.81
N SER A 149 -17.68 3.08 -7.56
CA SER A 149 -16.67 3.45 -8.55
C SER A 149 -15.86 2.22 -9.01
N LEU A 150 -15.40 1.40 -8.06
CA LEU A 150 -14.60 0.19 -8.34
C LEU A 150 -15.44 -0.92 -8.97
N ASP A 151 -16.68 -1.13 -8.52
CA ASP A 151 -17.59 -2.15 -9.06
C ASP A 151 -17.95 -1.86 -10.53
N ASN A 152 -17.90 -0.59 -10.95
CA ASN A 152 -18.16 -0.16 -12.33
C ASN A 152 -16.89 -0.07 -13.20
N LEU A 153 -15.70 -0.37 -12.66
CA LEU A 153 -14.47 -0.41 -13.47
C LEU A 153 -14.46 -1.63 -14.39
N THR A 154 -13.96 -1.41 -15.60
CA THR A 154 -13.64 -2.48 -16.56
C THR A 154 -12.15 -2.44 -16.87
N PHE A 155 -11.47 -3.55 -16.62
CA PHE A 155 -10.06 -3.71 -16.98
C PHE A 155 -9.96 -4.25 -18.40
N SER A 156 -9.14 -3.61 -19.24
CA SER A 156 -8.96 -3.98 -20.65
C SER A 156 -8.14 -5.25 -20.83
N ASP A 157 -7.22 -5.49 -19.89
CA ASP A 157 -6.23 -6.55 -19.98
C ASP A 157 -6.54 -7.72 -19.04
N GLU A 158 -5.94 -8.88 -19.36
CA GLU A 158 -6.03 -10.07 -18.52
C GLU A 158 -5.42 -9.83 -17.13
N TYR A 159 -4.34 -9.05 -17.07
CA TYR A 159 -3.60 -8.72 -15.85
C TYR A 159 -3.74 -7.23 -15.55
N TYR A 160 -3.64 -6.87 -14.27
CA TYR A 160 -3.58 -5.47 -13.85
C TYR A 160 -2.38 -4.75 -14.49
N THR A 161 -2.66 -3.64 -15.15
CA THR A 161 -1.66 -2.73 -15.72
C THR A 161 -1.29 -1.61 -14.73
N VAL A 162 -0.22 -0.87 -15.01
CA VAL A 162 0.13 0.34 -14.26
C VAL A 162 -1.01 1.35 -14.25
N LYS A 163 -1.70 1.51 -15.38
CA LYS A 163 -2.85 2.42 -15.49
C LYS A 163 -3.99 1.99 -14.58
N ASP A 164 -4.30 0.68 -14.54
CA ASP A 164 -5.35 0.15 -13.67
C ASP A 164 -5.06 0.40 -12.19
N LEU A 165 -3.82 0.16 -11.77
CA LEU A 165 -3.41 0.40 -10.38
C LEU A 165 -3.49 1.89 -10.02
N ARG A 166 -3.07 2.79 -10.92
CA ARG A 166 -3.22 4.25 -10.73
C ARG A 166 -4.68 4.69 -10.69
N VAL A 167 -5.54 4.11 -11.52
CA VAL A 167 -6.99 4.39 -11.49
C VAL A 167 -7.57 4.02 -10.12
N ILE A 168 -7.22 2.84 -9.60
CA ILE A 168 -7.67 2.40 -8.27
C ILE A 168 -7.20 3.39 -7.20
N THR A 169 -5.93 3.77 -7.18
CA THR A 169 -5.41 4.69 -6.15
C THR A 169 -5.95 6.11 -6.28
N ALA A 170 -6.10 6.62 -7.50
CA ALA A 170 -6.72 7.93 -7.75
C ALA A 170 -8.18 7.98 -7.25
N ILE A 171 -8.96 6.90 -7.42
CA ILE A 171 -10.32 6.80 -6.84
C ILE A 171 -10.28 6.94 -5.32
N PHE A 172 -9.29 6.39 -4.63
CA PHE A 172 -9.18 6.50 -3.17
C PHE A 172 -8.72 7.88 -2.71
N TYR A 173 -7.77 8.49 -3.43
CA TYR A 173 -7.37 9.87 -3.14
C TYR A 173 -8.57 10.81 -3.25
N ILE A 174 -9.32 10.73 -4.35
CA ILE A 174 -10.49 11.57 -4.60
C ILE A 174 -11.71 11.15 -3.76
N GLY A 175 -11.81 9.87 -3.40
CA GLY A 175 -12.98 9.28 -2.75
C GLY A 175 -14.09 8.85 -3.71
N VAL A 176 -13.91 9.01 -5.03
CA VAL A 176 -14.82 8.57 -6.09
C VAL A 176 -14.11 8.53 -7.46
N ASN A 177 -14.61 7.75 -8.41
CA ASN A 177 -14.36 7.98 -9.83
C ASN A 177 -15.24 9.15 -10.31
N PRO A 178 -14.66 10.32 -10.65
CA PRO A 178 -15.44 11.52 -10.94
C PRO A 178 -16.18 11.47 -12.30
N HIS A 179 -15.91 10.45 -13.11
CA HIS A 179 -16.62 10.18 -14.36
C HIS A 179 -17.82 9.23 -14.19
N ASP A 180 -17.92 8.56 -13.04
CA ASP A 180 -19.06 7.71 -12.71
C ASP A 180 -20.18 8.53 -12.07
N SER A 181 -21.15 8.94 -12.89
CA SER A 181 -22.32 9.70 -12.42
C SER A 181 -23.13 9.04 -11.31
N LYS A 182 -23.11 7.70 -11.18
CA LYS A 182 -23.81 7.00 -10.10
C LYS A 182 -23.02 7.11 -8.80
N ALA A 183 -21.71 6.93 -8.87
CA ALA A 183 -20.84 7.03 -7.69
C ALA A 183 -20.72 8.47 -7.18
N VAL A 184 -20.65 9.46 -8.06
CA VAL A 184 -20.57 10.89 -7.72
C VAL A 184 -21.77 11.35 -6.87
N LYS A 185 -22.97 10.79 -7.08
CA LYS A 185 -24.15 11.10 -6.25
C LYS A 185 -24.01 10.67 -4.79
N LEU A 186 -23.05 9.78 -4.48
CA LEU A 186 -22.79 9.23 -3.16
C LEU A 186 -21.52 9.82 -2.52
N TRP A 187 -20.86 10.74 -3.21
CA TRP A 187 -19.54 11.24 -2.87
C TRP A 187 -19.59 12.39 -1.87
N ASP A 188 -18.79 12.28 -0.82
CA ASP A 188 -18.49 13.37 0.09
C ASP A 188 -17.26 14.12 -0.41
N HIS A 189 -17.47 15.30 -0.99
CA HIS A 189 -16.40 16.10 -1.58
C HIS A 189 -15.56 16.82 -0.52
N LYS A 190 -15.97 16.88 0.75
CA LYS A 190 -15.20 17.57 1.80
C LYS A 190 -13.86 16.88 2.07
N ASP A 191 -13.89 15.55 2.19
CA ASP A 191 -12.68 14.71 2.36
C ASP A 191 -11.68 14.92 1.21
N PHE A 192 -12.17 15.06 -0.03
CA PHE A 192 -11.32 15.39 -1.18
C PHE A 192 -10.67 16.77 -1.05
N VAL A 193 -11.43 17.78 -0.64
CA VAL A 193 -10.89 19.14 -0.47
C VAL A 193 -9.85 19.17 0.65
N GLU A 194 -10.10 18.50 1.79
CA GLU A 194 -9.13 18.39 2.89
C GLU A 194 -7.82 17.72 2.45
N LYS A 195 -7.89 16.61 1.70
CA LYS A 195 -6.70 15.96 1.12
C LYS A 195 -5.97 16.86 0.13
N LEU A 196 -6.71 17.61 -0.67
CA LEU A 196 -6.16 18.55 -1.64
C LEU A 196 -5.44 19.71 -0.93
N GLU A 197 -5.98 20.21 0.19
CA GLU A 197 -5.33 21.22 1.04
C GLU A 197 -3.99 20.73 1.57
N VAL A 198 -3.95 19.52 2.14
CA VAL A 198 -2.71 18.90 2.62
C VAL A 198 -1.70 18.75 1.49
N THR A 199 -2.12 18.24 0.34
CA THR A 199 -1.22 17.99 -0.79
C THR A 199 -0.70 19.29 -1.42
N ALA A 200 -1.55 20.33 -1.50
CA ALA A 200 -1.16 21.66 -1.94
C ALA A 200 -0.11 22.29 -1.02
N ALA A 201 -0.22 22.08 0.30
CA ALA A 201 0.76 22.58 1.27
C ALA A 201 2.14 21.90 1.13
N LEU A 202 2.20 20.69 0.58
CA LEU A 202 3.46 19.96 0.32
C LEU A 202 4.06 20.30 -1.05
N GLN A 203 3.30 20.92 -1.96
CA GLN A 203 3.78 21.23 -3.31
C GLN A 203 4.95 22.20 -3.27
N GLY A 204 6.08 21.78 -3.84
CA GLY A 204 7.30 22.59 -3.91
C GLY A 204 8.30 22.31 -2.79
N ASP A 205 7.95 21.49 -1.80
CA ASP A 205 8.93 20.95 -0.85
C ASP A 205 9.83 19.93 -1.57
N ALA A 206 11.14 20.00 -1.32
CA ALA A 206 12.13 19.12 -1.96
C ALA A 206 11.88 17.63 -1.66
N SER A 207 11.32 17.32 -0.50
CA SER A 207 10.97 15.98 -0.05
C SER A 207 9.77 15.40 -0.82
N PHE A 208 8.99 16.26 -1.49
CA PHE A 208 7.78 15.92 -2.26
C PHE A 208 7.88 16.44 -3.70
N SER A 209 9.09 16.40 -4.26
CA SER A 209 9.41 16.89 -5.61
C SER A 209 8.70 16.12 -6.74
N ASP A 210 8.05 15.00 -6.44
CA ASP A 210 7.28 14.19 -7.36
C ASP A 210 5.84 14.70 -7.58
N ILE A 211 5.37 15.67 -6.80
CA ILE A 211 4.04 16.26 -6.94
C ILE A 211 4.03 17.32 -8.06
N LEU A 212 3.77 16.88 -9.29
CA LEU A 212 3.86 17.73 -10.51
C LEU A 212 2.50 18.15 -11.08
N TRP A 213 1.38 17.64 -10.56
CA TRP A 213 0.03 17.87 -11.10
C TRP A 213 -0.63 19.20 -10.66
N ASN A 214 0.11 20.08 -9.99
CA ASN A 214 -0.33 21.40 -9.54
C ASN A 214 -1.54 21.42 -8.56
N PRO A 215 -1.50 20.70 -7.42
CA PRO A 215 -2.56 20.73 -6.41
C PRO A 215 -2.92 22.13 -5.92
N SER A 216 -1.96 23.03 -5.75
CA SER A 216 -2.21 24.42 -5.33
C SER A 216 -3.10 25.18 -6.30
N GLY A 217 -2.93 24.96 -7.61
CA GLY A 217 -3.82 25.53 -8.63
C GLY A 217 -5.24 24.95 -8.55
N GLN A 218 -5.37 23.64 -8.31
CA GLN A 218 -6.67 22.98 -8.17
C GLN A 218 -7.40 23.44 -6.91
N LEU A 219 -6.70 23.58 -5.79
CA LEU A 219 -7.26 24.12 -4.54
C LEU A 219 -7.75 25.55 -4.71
N LYS A 220 -6.94 26.41 -5.37
CA LYS A 220 -7.35 27.79 -5.69
C LYS A 220 -8.63 27.82 -6.52
N ALA A 221 -8.79 26.90 -7.47
CA ALA A 221 -10.01 26.81 -8.28
C ALA A 221 -11.23 26.47 -7.42
N VAL A 222 -11.12 25.48 -6.52
CA VAL A 222 -12.19 25.14 -5.55
C VAL A 222 -12.54 26.37 -4.70
N ASN A 223 -11.55 27.04 -4.13
CA ASN A 223 -11.75 28.22 -3.27
C ASN A 223 -12.33 29.43 -4.03
N SER A 224 -12.19 29.45 -5.36
CA SER A 224 -12.77 30.48 -6.23
C SER A 224 -14.18 30.11 -6.73
N GLY A 225 -14.77 29.01 -6.23
CA GLY A 225 -16.14 28.61 -6.54
C GLY A 225 -16.29 27.58 -7.66
N ALA A 226 -15.19 26.98 -8.15
CA ALA A 226 -15.30 25.86 -9.09
C ALA A 226 -16.02 24.67 -8.44
N LYS A 227 -16.82 23.94 -9.22
CA LYS A 227 -17.52 22.76 -8.71
C LYS A 227 -16.49 21.66 -8.36
N PRO A 228 -16.56 21.06 -7.16
CA PRO A 228 -15.59 20.04 -6.73
C PRO A 228 -15.46 18.86 -7.70
N VAL A 229 -16.56 18.44 -8.34
CA VAL A 229 -16.53 17.34 -9.33
C VAL A 229 -15.73 17.68 -10.58
N ASP A 230 -15.76 18.93 -11.03
CA ASP A 230 -15.03 19.34 -12.23
C ASP A 230 -13.53 19.42 -11.94
N VAL A 231 -13.15 19.90 -10.75
CA VAL A 231 -11.78 19.85 -10.26
C VAL A 231 -11.30 18.41 -10.08
N ALA A 232 -12.13 17.54 -9.47
CA ALA A 232 -11.79 16.13 -9.29
C ALA A 232 -11.52 15.40 -10.60
N LYS A 233 -12.21 15.73 -11.70
CA LYS A 233 -11.89 15.16 -13.02
C LYS A 233 -10.48 15.53 -13.47
N ILE A 234 -10.08 16.80 -13.31
CA ILE A 234 -8.74 17.26 -13.67
C ILE A 234 -7.69 16.54 -12.82
N VAL A 235 -7.92 16.44 -11.51
CA VAL A 235 -7.03 15.72 -10.59
C VAL A 235 -6.95 14.25 -10.97
N PHE A 236 -8.07 13.60 -11.26
CA PHE A 236 -8.12 12.20 -11.65
C PHE A 236 -7.28 11.92 -12.89
N GLU A 237 -7.50 12.67 -13.99
CA GLU A 237 -6.72 12.52 -15.21
C GLU A 237 -5.22 12.72 -14.97
N SER A 238 -4.85 13.64 -14.08
CA SER A 238 -3.46 13.90 -13.72
C SER A 238 -2.82 12.74 -12.96
N LEU A 239 -3.54 12.17 -11.98
CA LEU A 239 -3.03 11.07 -11.15
C LEU A 239 -2.94 9.73 -11.92
N ILE A 240 -3.83 9.51 -12.90
CA ILE A 240 -3.81 8.28 -13.71
C ILE A 240 -2.81 8.32 -14.87
N GLN A 241 -2.17 9.47 -15.10
CA GLN A 241 -1.22 9.65 -16.19
C GLN A 241 0.00 8.72 -16.00
N VAL A 242 0.28 7.90 -17.01
CA VAL A 242 1.38 6.91 -16.97
C VAL A 242 2.67 7.48 -17.55
N SER A 243 2.63 8.31 -18.60
CA SER A 243 3.86 8.77 -19.27
C SER A 243 3.71 10.18 -19.87
N PRO A 244 4.50 11.17 -19.40
CA PRO A 244 5.22 11.16 -18.13
C PRO A 244 4.21 11.16 -16.96
N PRO A 245 4.44 10.46 -15.84
CA PRO A 245 3.53 10.58 -14.71
C PRO A 245 3.69 11.93 -14.00
N LEU A 246 2.60 12.43 -13.41
CA LEU A 246 2.57 13.70 -12.66
C LEU A 246 2.60 13.52 -11.14
N SER A 247 2.68 12.28 -10.67
CA SER A 247 2.87 11.87 -9.29
C SER A 247 3.57 10.52 -9.24
N TRP A 248 4.33 10.24 -8.20
CA TRP A 248 4.90 8.90 -8.00
C TRP A 248 4.00 8.03 -7.12
N GLY A 249 4.21 6.72 -7.21
CA GLY A 249 3.56 5.79 -6.30
C GLY A 249 4.19 5.86 -4.91
N GLY A 250 3.37 5.93 -3.85
CA GLY A 250 3.82 6.11 -2.47
C GLY A 250 3.22 5.13 -1.45
N ASN A 251 3.50 5.38 -0.17
CA ASN A 251 3.00 4.53 0.92
C ASN A 251 1.46 4.50 1.00
N ASP A 252 0.79 5.64 0.76
CA ASP A 252 -0.68 5.70 0.76
C ASP A 252 -1.28 4.80 -0.32
N ASP A 253 -0.64 4.75 -1.50
CA ASP A 253 -1.03 3.84 -2.57
C ASP A 253 -0.83 2.37 -2.17
N LEU A 254 0.25 2.03 -1.48
CA LEU A 254 0.46 0.67 -0.97
C LEU A 254 -0.65 0.27 0.02
N VAL A 255 -1.07 1.16 0.91
CA VAL A 255 -2.18 0.93 1.84
C VAL A 255 -3.48 0.67 1.08
N VAL A 256 -3.77 1.49 0.07
CA VAL A 256 -4.95 1.33 -0.79
C VAL A 256 -4.93 -0.01 -1.50
N LEU A 257 -3.83 -0.34 -2.19
CA LEU A 257 -3.70 -1.57 -2.96
C LEU A 257 -3.73 -2.82 -2.06
N SER A 258 -3.07 -2.77 -0.90
CA SER A 258 -3.14 -3.81 0.13
C SER A 258 -4.59 -4.05 0.58
N SER A 259 -5.32 -2.98 0.86
CA SER A 259 -6.73 -3.04 1.27
C SER A 259 -7.63 -3.63 0.18
N VAL A 260 -7.54 -3.11 -1.05
CA VAL A 260 -8.44 -3.51 -2.15
C VAL A 260 -8.14 -4.93 -2.62
N PHE A 261 -6.88 -5.34 -2.70
CA PHE A 261 -6.53 -6.71 -3.07
C PHE A 261 -6.59 -7.72 -1.92
N ASN A 262 -6.87 -7.26 -0.70
CA ASN A 262 -6.84 -8.06 0.52
C ASN A 262 -5.54 -8.89 0.64
N LEU A 263 -4.41 -8.21 0.49
CA LEU A 263 -3.08 -8.78 0.60
C LEU A 263 -2.25 -7.95 1.59
N ASP A 264 -1.23 -8.57 2.17
CA ASP A 264 -0.24 -7.87 2.99
C ASP A 264 0.98 -7.55 2.11
N ILE A 265 1.53 -6.34 2.21
CA ILE A 265 2.74 -5.95 1.46
C ILE A 265 3.91 -5.85 2.44
N TYR A 266 4.96 -6.63 2.17
CA TYR A 266 6.21 -6.60 2.93
C TYR A 266 7.22 -5.75 2.16
N LEU A 267 7.60 -4.63 2.75
CA LEU A 267 8.50 -3.65 2.18
C LEU A 267 9.90 -3.81 2.80
N PHE A 268 10.86 -4.28 2.01
CA PHE A 268 12.25 -4.49 2.40
C PHE A 268 13.06 -3.23 2.06
N TYR A 269 13.64 -2.58 3.07
CA TYR A 269 14.41 -1.34 2.89
C TYR A 269 15.84 -1.62 2.41
N SER A 270 16.32 -0.89 1.39
CA SER A 270 17.68 -1.10 0.90
C SER A 270 18.76 -0.56 1.83
N GLY A 271 18.52 0.60 2.45
CA GLY A 271 19.51 1.31 3.27
C GLY A 271 19.78 0.64 4.61
N PHE A 272 18.82 -0.14 5.13
CA PHE A 272 18.95 -0.85 6.39
C PHE A 272 18.02 -2.08 6.40
N PRO A 273 18.45 -3.24 6.94
CA PRO A 273 17.70 -4.49 6.89
C PRO A 273 16.52 -4.49 7.86
N LYS A 274 15.45 -3.77 7.47
CA LYS A 274 14.15 -3.68 8.14
C LYS A 274 13.05 -4.07 7.17
N ILE A 275 12.02 -4.74 7.70
CA ILE A 275 10.78 -5.01 6.96
C ILE A 275 9.64 -4.17 7.54
N GLN A 276 9.04 -3.30 6.71
CA GLN A 276 7.75 -2.69 7.04
C GLN A 276 6.64 -3.56 6.48
N LEU A 277 5.65 -3.86 7.32
CA LEU A 277 4.44 -4.56 6.89
C LEU A 277 3.28 -3.59 6.70
N VAL A 278 2.83 -3.42 5.46
CA VAL A 278 1.59 -2.71 5.11
C VAL A 278 0.45 -3.72 5.10
N LYS A 279 -0.50 -3.54 6.02
CA LYS A 279 -1.62 -4.47 6.21
C LYS A 279 -2.88 -3.97 5.54
N ALA A 280 -3.66 -4.91 5.02
CA ALA A 280 -5.00 -4.63 4.57
C ALA A 280 -5.89 -4.23 5.76
N GLN A 281 -6.83 -3.29 5.58
CA GLN A 281 -7.70 -2.79 6.66
C GLN A 281 -8.84 -3.76 7.08
N HIS A 282 -8.73 -5.05 6.74
CA HIS A 282 -9.75 -6.07 7.02
C HIS A 282 -9.59 -6.67 8.42
N ALA A 283 -10.52 -7.55 8.81
CA ALA A 283 -10.42 -8.27 10.08
C ALA A 283 -9.10 -9.05 10.17
N LYS A 284 -8.45 -9.01 11.34
CA LYS A 284 -7.16 -9.69 11.60
C LYS A 284 -7.19 -11.20 11.33
N SER A 285 -8.37 -11.82 11.33
CA SER A 285 -8.57 -13.25 11.12
C SER A 285 -8.59 -13.68 9.66
N ASP A 286 -8.68 -12.74 8.72
CA ASP A 286 -8.79 -13.09 7.31
C ASP A 286 -7.40 -13.47 6.77
N PRO A 287 -7.20 -14.70 6.23
CA PRO A 287 -5.94 -15.12 5.64
C PRO A 287 -5.63 -14.26 4.41
N ARG A 288 -4.41 -13.69 4.37
CA ARG A 288 -3.96 -12.78 3.31
C ARG A 288 -2.65 -13.26 2.70
N PRO A 289 -2.55 -13.37 1.37
CA PRO A 289 -1.25 -13.55 0.75
C PRO A 289 -0.33 -12.36 1.04
N SER A 290 0.96 -12.63 0.98
CA SER A 290 2.01 -11.63 1.18
C SER A 290 2.66 -11.30 -0.15
N LEU A 291 2.76 -10.03 -0.52
CA LEU A 291 3.48 -9.53 -1.70
C LEU A 291 4.74 -8.80 -1.25
N LEU A 292 5.88 -9.05 -1.90
CA LEU A 292 7.16 -8.50 -1.47
C LEU A 292 7.63 -7.37 -2.40
N ILE A 293 7.98 -6.23 -1.82
CA ILE A 293 8.55 -5.09 -2.54
C ILE A 293 9.89 -4.73 -1.91
N TYR A 294 10.87 -4.38 -2.73
CA TYR A 294 12.16 -3.87 -2.31
C TYR A 294 12.21 -2.35 -2.55
N TYR A 295 12.53 -1.57 -1.51
CA TYR A 295 12.43 -0.12 -1.52
C TYR A 295 13.80 0.54 -1.35
N TYR A 296 14.20 1.33 -2.33
CA TYR A 296 15.44 2.10 -2.31
C TYR A 296 15.20 3.53 -1.84
N GLU A 297 15.71 3.84 -0.65
CA GLU A 297 15.99 5.18 -0.12
C GLU A 297 15.04 6.29 -0.61
N MET A 298 13.75 6.07 -0.38
CA MET A 298 12.68 7.01 -0.67
C MET A 298 12.36 7.34 -2.13
N ALA A 299 13.03 6.76 -3.11
CA ALA A 299 12.91 7.17 -4.51
C ALA A 299 12.50 6.06 -5.47
N HIS A 300 12.65 4.78 -5.09
CA HIS A 300 12.49 3.69 -6.04
C HIS A 300 11.97 2.39 -5.44
N PHE A 301 11.15 1.67 -6.20
CA PHE A 301 10.56 0.39 -5.81
C PHE A 301 10.86 -0.69 -6.86
N ASP A 302 11.48 -1.77 -6.42
CA ASP A 302 11.65 -3.01 -7.17
C ASP A 302 10.74 -4.10 -6.61
N ALA A 303 10.53 -5.17 -7.38
CA ALA A 303 10.00 -6.40 -6.81
C ALA A 303 11.06 -7.04 -5.89
N ALA A 304 10.66 -7.47 -4.70
CA ALA A 304 11.49 -8.32 -3.85
C ALA A 304 11.20 -9.79 -4.13
N GLY A 305 12.19 -10.65 -3.94
CA GLY A 305 12.05 -12.09 -4.03
C GLY A 305 12.98 -12.79 -3.07
N ILE A 306 12.50 -13.85 -2.44
CA ILE A 306 13.24 -14.63 -1.46
C ILE A 306 13.63 -15.97 -2.07
N VAL A 307 14.88 -16.38 -1.83
CA VAL A 307 15.38 -17.72 -2.08
C VAL A 307 15.65 -18.39 -0.73
N LEU A 308 15.00 -19.53 -0.47
CA LEU A 308 15.17 -20.31 0.77
C LEU A 308 16.05 -21.54 0.53
N GLY A 309 16.96 -21.84 1.46
CA GLY A 309 17.85 -22.99 1.37
C GLY A 309 18.94 -22.79 0.33
N THR A 310 19.65 -21.66 0.41
CA THR A 310 20.75 -21.29 -0.49
C THR A 310 21.96 -22.23 -0.43
N ASP A 311 22.00 -23.11 0.58
CA ASP A 311 22.98 -24.16 0.79
C ASP A 311 22.68 -25.46 0.01
N LYS A 312 21.49 -25.59 -0.58
CA LYS A 312 21.07 -26.79 -1.30
C LYS A 312 21.77 -26.93 -2.66
N SER A 313 21.98 -28.17 -3.07
CA SER A 313 22.59 -28.52 -4.37
C SER A 313 21.72 -28.13 -5.58
N THR A 314 20.41 -28.09 -5.40
CA THR A 314 19.45 -27.65 -6.42
C THR A 314 19.11 -26.18 -6.25
N LEU A 315 19.07 -25.43 -7.34
CA LEU A 315 18.71 -24.02 -7.35
C LEU A 315 17.24 -23.83 -6.85
N PRO A 316 17.01 -23.29 -5.64
CA PRO A 316 15.68 -23.17 -5.07
C PRO A 316 14.97 -21.93 -5.60
N PRO A 317 13.68 -21.99 -5.97
CA PRO A 317 13.00 -20.92 -6.69
C PRO A 317 13.00 -19.60 -5.93
N ILE A 318 12.98 -18.51 -6.68
CA ILE A 318 12.73 -17.18 -6.12
C ILE A 318 11.24 -16.90 -5.98
N VAL A 319 10.82 -16.50 -4.79
CA VAL A 319 9.41 -16.29 -4.43
C VAL A 319 9.18 -14.82 -4.04
N SER A 320 8.37 -14.12 -4.82
CA SER A 320 7.96 -12.71 -4.58
C SER A 320 6.55 -12.56 -4.01
N MET A 321 5.85 -13.68 -3.80
CA MET A 321 4.53 -13.70 -3.20
C MET A 321 4.31 -15.02 -2.44
N PHE A 322 3.74 -14.95 -1.24
CA PHE A 322 3.46 -16.13 -0.40
C PHE A 322 1.96 -16.26 -0.14
N ALA A 323 1.52 -17.49 0.08
CA ALA A 323 0.23 -17.73 0.71
C ALA A 323 0.27 -17.29 2.19
N SER A 324 -0.89 -17.03 2.78
CA SER A 324 -1.04 -16.45 4.12
C SER A 324 -0.38 -17.23 5.26
N ASP A 325 -0.21 -18.53 5.08
CA ASP A 325 0.35 -19.47 6.05
C ASP A 325 1.78 -19.90 5.71
N ARG A 326 2.35 -19.36 4.62
CA ARG A 326 3.65 -19.78 4.06
C ARG A 326 4.70 -18.68 4.00
N PHE A 327 4.44 -17.52 4.59
CA PHE A 327 5.50 -16.52 4.77
C PHE A 327 6.61 -17.08 5.68
N PRO A 328 7.90 -16.94 5.33
CA PRO A 328 9.01 -17.50 6.11
C PRO A 328 9.00 -17.01 7.57
N LYS A 329 9.00 -17.94 8.52
CA LYS A 329 8.90 -17.60 9.95
C LYS A 329 10.15 -16.89 10.46
N GLU A 330 11.28 -17.21 9.84
CA GLU A 330 12.59 -16.62 10.06
C GLU A 330 12.53 -15.10 9.85
N LEU A 331 11.66 -14.59 8.98
CA LEU A 331 11.56 -13.15 8.74
C LEU A 331 10.62 -12.42 9.70
N ASN A 332 9.79 -13.13 10.47
CA ASN A 332 8.78 -12.49 11.33
C ASN A 332 9.38 -11.61 12.42
N HIS A 333 10.60 -11.89 12.88
CA HIS A 333 11.25 -11.09 13.92
C HIS A 333 11.76 -9.73 13.39
N LEU A 334 11.89 -9.58 12.06
CA LEU A 334 12.29 -8.34 11.39
C LEU A 334 11.10 -7.46 10.99
N VAL A 335 9.88 -7.94 11.22
CA VAL A 335 8.65 -7.26 10.82
C VAL A 335 8.26 -6.23 11.85
N GLU A 336 8.30 -4.96 11.43
CA GLU A 336 7.68 -3.88 12.18
C GLU A 336 6.24 -3.67 11.72
N ASN A 337 5.32 -3.56 12.68
CA ASN A 337 3.93 -3.25 12.42
C ASN A 337 3.75 -1.74 12.46
N TYR A 338 3.55 -1.12 11.30
CA TYR A 338 3.00 0.24 11.22
C TYR A 338 1.58 0.13 10.66
N GLY A 339 0.63 0.71 11.40
CA GLY A 339 -0.79 0.74 11.07
C GLY A 339 -1.23 2.16 10.78
#